data_AF-A0A942PFY9-F1
#
_entry.id   AF-A0A942PFY9-F1
#
_cell.length_a   1.000
_cell.length_b   1.000
_cell.length_c   1.000
_cell.angle_alpha   90.00
_cell.angle_beta   90.00
_cell.angle_gamma   90.00
#
_symmetry.space_group_name_H-M   'P 1'
#
loop_
_entity.id
_entity.type
_entity.pdbx_description
1 polymer ?
#
loop_
_entity_poly.entity_id
_entity_poly.type
_entity_poly.pdbx_seq_one_letter_code
_entity_poly.pdbx_strand_id
1 'polypeptide(L)'
;ESYSSRTAEIKTLLLEAYKKFYTVDPKAKPSKAKTPFTEAFTELMNRNSAVTNNGVTTETLIMLRTRFILDWYKDYAGKLPFRLFEHHRQLLQEGMFEAYNQWIFEAAGNLAAYENWTKVNAAQYNEFTKFQKSKLFKVPQGQYYQKVN
;
A
#
# COMPACT_ATOMS: atom_id res chain seq x y z
N GLU A 1 -0.33 4.44 18.47
CA GLU A 1 0.37 5.71 18.18
C GLU A 1 0.53 5.86 16.67
N SER A 2 -0.05 6.89 16.05
CA SER A 2 -0.03 7.11 14.59
C SER A 2 0.76 8.35 14.16
N TYR A 3 1.51 8.96 15.09
CA TYR A 3 2.19 10.26 14.92
C TYR A 3 3.62 10.28 15.48
N SER A 4 4.26 9.12 15.63
CA SER A 4 5.66 9.05 16.08
C SER A 4 6.64 9.21 14.92
N SER A 5 7.89 9.61 15.20
CA SER A 5 9.00 9.62 14.23
C SER A 5 9.13 8.30 13.46
N ARG A 6 8.94 7.18 14.17
CA ARG A 6 8.87 5.83 13.61
C ARG A 6 7.84 5.68 12.49
N THR A 7 6.70 6.38 12.59
CA THR A 7 5.66 6.35 11.55
C THR A 7 6.14 7.04 10.28
N ALA A 8 6.84 8.16 10.39
CA ALA A 8 7.41 8.86 9.24
C ALA A 8 8.51 8.02 8.56
N GLU A 9 9.42 7.45 9.35
CA GLU A 9 10.48 6.56 8.85
C GLU A 9 9.93 5.35 8.09
N ILE A 10 8.88 4.71 8.62
CA ILE A 10 8.24 3.56 7.96
C ILE A 10 7.59 3.96 6.63
N LYS A 11 6.95 5.14 6.56
CA LYS A 11 6.35 5.63 5.32
C LYS A 11 7.41 5.89 4.25
N THR A 12 8.53 6.53 4.63
CA THR A 12 9.68 6.74 3.75
C THR A 12 10.26 5.41 3.27
N LEU A 13 10.51 4.46 4.18
CA LEU A 13 11.01 3.14 3.82
C LEU A 13 10.09 2.42 2.84
N LEU A 14 8.77 2.50 3.04
CA LEU A 14 7.79 1.89 2.15
C LEU A 14 7.82 2.55 0.76
N LEU A 15 7.84 3.88 0.69
CA LEU A 15 7.94 4.61 -0.57
C LEU A 15 9.20 4.23 -1.35
N GLU A 16 10.35 4.18 -0.67
CA GLU A 16 11.62 3.79 -1.28
C GLU A 16 11.62 2.32 -1.73
N ALA A 17 10.96 1.42 -0.99
CA ALA A 17 10.78 0.03 -1.42
C ALA A 17 9.96 -0.06 -2.73
N TYR A 18 8.91 0.75 -2.87
CA TYR A 18 8.14 0.83 -4.11
C TYR A 18 8.97 1.37 -5.27
N LYS A 19 9.69 2.47 -5.06
CA LYS A 19 10.62 3.01 -6.07
C LYS A 19 11.60 1.94 -6.51
N LYS A 20 12.31 1.31 -5.55
CA LYS A 20 13.27 0.25 -5.81
C LYS A 20 12.67 -0.92 -6.58
N PHE A 21 11.45 -1.34 -6.25
CA PHE A 21 10.77 -2.44 -6.92
C PHE A 21 10.53 -2.17 -8.42
N TYR A 22 10.28 -0.92 -8.81
CA TYR A 22 9.94 -0.55 -10.18
C TYR A 22 11.07 0.13 -10.96
N THR A 23 12.11 0.66 -10.29
CA THR A 23 13.24 1.33 -10.95
C THR A 23 14.49 0.46 -11.05
N VAL A 24 14.63 -0.56 -10.20
CA VAL A 24 15.78 -1.49 -10.28
C VAL A 24 15.44 -2.64 -11.22
N ASP A 25 16.45 -3.08 -12.00
CA ASP A 25 16.37 -4.21 -12.93
C ASP A 25 15.52 -5.37 -12.35
N PRO A 26 14.53 -5.91 -13.08
CA PRO A 26 13.74 -7.08 -12.70
C PRO A 26 14.56 -8.31 -12.25
N LYS A 27 15.85 -8.38 -12.58
CA LYS A 27 16.80 -9.40 -12.11
C LYS A 27 17.27 -9.19 -10.67
N ALA A 28 17.12 -7.98 -10.11
CA ALA A 28 17.49 -7.61 -8.75
C ALA A 28 16.33 -7.73 -7.74
N LYS A 29 15.33 -8.58 -8.04
CA LYS A 29 14.11 -8.75 -7.22
C LYS A 29 14.46 -9.01 -5.74
N PRO A 30 13.75 -8.35 -4.81
CA PRO A 30 14.13 -8.32 -3.39
C PRO A 30 13.93 -9.63 -2.62
N SER A 31 13.18 -10.61 -3.14
CA SER A 31 12.91 -11.87 -2.41
C SER A 31 13.64 -13.06 -3.01
N LYS A 32 14.57 -13.65 -2.23
CA LYS A 32 15.12 -14.99 -2.48
C LYS A 32 14.14 -16.11 -2.10
N ALA A 33 13.13 -15.80 -1.26
CA ALA A 33 12.14 -16.76 -0.81
C ALA A 33 10.98 -16.85 -1.81
N LYS A 34 10.86 -18.01 -2.46
CA LYS A 34 9.74 -18.37 -3.33
C LYS A 34 8.68 -19.07 -2.48
N THR A 35 7.67 -18.33 -2.06
CA THR A 35 6.46 -18.88 -1.44
C THR A 35 5.27 -18.59 -2.36
N PRO A 36 4.18 -19.37 -2.28
CA PRO A 36 2.99 -19.08 -3.09
C PRO A 36 2.49 -17.65 -2.92
N PHE A 37 2.66 -17.07 -1.72
CA PHE A 37 2.33 -15.67 -1.46
C PHE A 37 3.25 -14.70 -2.19
N THR A 38 4.58 -14.87 -2.09
CA THR A 38 5.53 -13.95 -2.73
C THR A 38 5.46 -14.03 -4.25
N GLU A 39 5.18 -15.22 -4.80
CA GLU A 39 4.95 -15.42 -6.23
C GLU A 39 3.68 -14.72 -6.70
N ALA A 40 2.53 -14.96 -6.06
CA ALA A 40 1.27 -14.30 -6.39
C ALA A 40 1.36 -12.78 -6.27
N PHE A 41 1.97 -12.27 -5.19
CA PHE A 41 2.17 -10.84 -5.00
C PHE A 41 3.03 -10.25 -6.11
N THR A 42 4.17 -10.87 -6.41
CA THR A 42 5.10 -10.39 -7.44
C THR A 42 4.48 -10.45 -8.83
N GLU A 43 3.69 -11.48 -9.13
CA GLU A 43 2.95 -11.61 -10.38
C GLU A 43 2.00 -10.43 -10.58
N LEU A 44 1.12 -10.15 -9.61
CA LEU A 44 0.13 -9.07 -9.71
C LEU A 44 0.76 -7.68 -9.74
N MET A 45 1.86 -7.49 -9.01
CA MET A 45 2.61 -6.23 -9.04
C MET A 45 3.27 -6.00 -10.41
N ASN A 46 3.85 -7.03 -11.01
CA ASN A 46 4.42 -6.91 -12.36
C ASN A 46 3.34 -6.74 -13.43
N ARG A 47 2.19 -7.41 -13.30
CA ARG A 47 1.05 -7.28 -14.21
C ARG A 47 0.56 -5.83 -14.31
N ASN A 48 0.59 -5.12 -13.18
CA ASN A 48 0.10 -3.75 -13.07
C ASN A 48 1.19 -2.68 -13.18
N SER A 49 2.44 -3.04 -13.48
CA SER A 49 3.61 -2.14 -13.46
C SER A 49 3.55 -1.00 -14.47
N ALA A 50 2.81 -1.16 -15.57
CA ALA A 50 2.78 -0.15 -16.65
C ALA A 50 2.32 1.25 -16.16
N VAL A 51 1.55 1.33 -15.08
CA VAL A 51 1.13 2.63 -14.50
C VAL A 51 2.30 3.43 -13.90
N THR A 52 3.43 2.78 -13.61
CA THR A 52 4.62 3.42 -13.04
C THR A 52 5.67 3.76 -14.10
N ASN A 53 5.40 3.54 -15.39
CA ASN A 53 6.35 3.81 -16.48
C ASN A 53 6.78 5.29 -16.54
N ASN A 54 5.88 6.19 -16.14
CA ASN A 54 6.13 7.64 -16.10
C ASN A 54 6.65 8.12 -14.73
N GLY A 55 7.05 7.19 -13.86
CA GLY A 55 7.55 7.48 -12.51
C GLY A 55 6.70 6.85 -11.41
N VAL A 56 7.29 6.77 -10.22
CA VAL A 56 6.63 6.28 -9.00
C VAL A 56 6.25 7.50 -8.16
N THR A 57 5.07 8.06 -8.45
CA THR A 57 4.41 9.14 -7.69
C THR A 57 3.25 8.60 -6.86
N THR A 58 2.70 9.40 -5.94
CA THR A 58 1.54 9.02 -5.14
C THR A 58 0.34 8.62 -6.01
N GLU A 59 0.06 9.35 -7.10
CA GLU A 59 -1.03 9.05 -8.02
C GLU A 59 -0.83 7.69 -8.70
N THR A 60 0.38 7.43 -9.20
CA THR A 60 0.70 6.13 -9.82
C THR A 60 0.62 4.99 -8.82
N LEU A 61 1.00 5.22 -7.56
CA LEU A 61 0.89 4.23 -6.49
C LEU A 61 -0.57 3.98 -6.08
N ILE A 62 -1.42 5.01 -6.06
CA ILE A 62 -2.86 4.84 -5.84
C ILE A 62 -3.46 3.96 -6.94
N MET A 63 -3.17 4.25 -8.21
CA MET A 63 -3.65 3.44 -9.34
C MET A 63 -3.16 2.00 -9.25
N LEU A 64 -1.85 1.81 -9.06
CA LEU A 64 -1.21 0.51 -8.92
C LEU A 64 -1.85 -0.32 -7.80
N ARG A 65 -1.95 0.26 -6.60
CA ARG A 65 -2.44 -0.44 -5.42
C ARG A 65 -3.94 -0.72 -5.51
N THR A 66 -4.71 0.14 -6.18
CA THR A 66 -6.12 -0.12 -6.48
C THR A 66 -6.25 -1.36 -7.37
N ARG A 67 -5.54 -1.40 -8.50
CA ARG A 67 -5.58 -2.56 -9.41
C ARG A 67 -5.10 -3.83 -8.73
N PHE A 68 -4.00 -3.74 -7.98
CA PHE A 68 -3.48 -4.87 -7.19
C PHE A 68 -4.54 -5.47 -6.26
N ILE A 69 -5.27 -4.64 -5.50
CA ILE A 69 -6.30 -5.15 -4.58
C ILE A 69 -7.45 -5.79 -5.35
N LEU A 70 -7.91 -5.18 -6.45
CA LEU A 70 -8.97 -5.76 -7.27
C LEU A 70 -8.56 -7.14 -7.82
N ASP A 71 -7.36 -7.24 -8.38
CA ASP A 71 -6.83 -8.50 -8.91
C ASP A 71 -6.58 -9.54 -7.80
N TRP A 72 -6.08 -9.13 -6.64
CA TRP A 72 -5.85 -10.03 -5.51
C TRP A 72 -7.13 -10.71 -5.06
N TYR A 73 -8.22 -9.94 -4.96
CA TYR A 73 -9.52 -10.47 -4.54
C TYR A 73 -10.22 -11.31 -5.60
N LYS A 74 -9.89 -11.09 -6.87
CA LYS A 74 -10.35 -11.92 -7.97
C LYS A 74 -9.60 -13.26 -8.01
N ASP A 75 -8.28 -13.24 -7.87
CA ASP A 75 -7.42 -14.37 -8.24
C ASP A 75 -6.92 -15.19 -7.03
N TYR A 76 -6.67 -14.55 -5.86
CA TYR A 76 -5.92 -15.18 -4.76
C TYR A 76 -6.56 -15.11 -3.38
N ALA A 77 -7.47 -14.18 -3.09
CA ALA A 77 -7.96 -13.94 -1.71
C ALA A 77 -8.60 -15.15 -1.04
N GLY A 78 -9.24 -16.05 -1.80
CA GLY A 78 -9.81 -17.30 -1.25
C GLY A 78 -8.76 -18.31 -0.79
N LYS A 79 -7.53 -18.24 -1.32
CA LYS A 79 -6.43 -19.18 -1.03
C LYS A 79 -5.36 -18.56 -0.13
N LEU A 80 -5.17 -17.24 -0.24
CA LEU A 80 -4.13 -16.47 0.43
C LEU A 80 -4.77 -15.25 1.14
N PRO A 81 -5.61 -15.46 2.17
CA PRO A 81 -6.22 -14.36 2.91
C PRO A 81 -5.17 -13.51 3.62
N PHE A 82 -5.20 -12.19 3.43
CA PHE A 82 -4.22 -11.30 4.04
C PHE A 82 -4.88 -10.02 4.54
N ARG A 83 -4.84 -9.81 5.86
CA ARG A 83 -5.59 -8.79 6.58
C ARG A 83 -5.33 -7.39 6.08
N LEU A 84 -4.10 -7.09 5.69
CA LEU A 84 -3.75 -5.77 5.17
C LEU A 84 -4.49 -5.50 3.86
N PHE A 85 -4.60 -6.49 2.97
CA PHE A 85 -5.33 -6.36 1.73
C PHE A 85 -6.84 -6.29 1.97
N GLU A 86 -7.36 -6.97 3.00
CA GLU A 86 -8.76 -6.79 3.45
C GLU A 86 -9.03 -5.37 3.91
N HIS A 87 -8.11 -4.79 4.67
CA HIS A 87 -8.21 -3.40 5.09
C HIS A 87 -8.16 -2.43 3.91
N HIS A 88 -7.28 -2.65 2.95
CA HIS A 88 -7.23 -1.86 1.72
C HIS A 88 -8.51 -1.99 0.89
N ARG A 89 -9.09 -3.20 0.79
CA ARG A 89 -10.38 -3.41 0.14
C ARG A 89 -11.51 -2.66 0.86
N GLN A 90 -11.52 -2.70 2.19
CA GLN A 90 -12.49 -1.94 2.97
C GLN A 90 -12.36 -0.43 2.70
N LEU A 91 -11.14 0.10 2.72
CA LEU A 91 -10.89 1.51 2.42
C LEU A 91 -11.34 1.88 0.99
N LEU A 92 -11.20 0.98 0.02
CA LEU A 92 -11.75 1.18 -1.33
C LEU A 92 -13.28 1.24 -1.33
N GLN A 93 -13.94 0.32 -0.64
CA GLN A 93 -15.40 0.25 -0.54
C GLN A 93 -15.99 1.47 0.20
N GLU A 94 -15.27 1.99 1.18
CA GLU A 94 -15.67 3.13 1.99
C GLU A 94 -15.16 4.47 1.41
N GLY A 95 -14.55 4.48 0.22
CA GLY A 95 -14.09 5.71 -0.45
C GLY A 95 -12.88 6.41 0.21
N MET A 96 -12.24 5.78 1.19
CA MET A 96 -11.12 6.35 1.96
C MET A 96 -9.73 5.96 1.44
N PHE A 97 -9.65 5.14 0.39
CA PHE A 97 -8.38 4.60 -0.08
C PHE A 97 -7.41 5.67 -0.58
N GLU A 98 -7.89 6.70 -1.27
CA GLU A 98 -7.03 7.80 -1.71
C GLU A 98 -6.41 8.53 -0.52
N ALA A 99 -7.22 8.98 0.44
CA ALA A 99 -6.75 9.67 1.65
C ALA A 99 -5.71 8.85 2.43
N TYR A 100 -5.92 7.53 2.51
CA TYR A 100 -4.95 6.61 3.10
C TYR A 100 -3.60 6.60 2.35
N ASN A 101 -3.62 6.53 1.02
CA ASN A 101 -2.39 6.53 0.22
C ASN A 101 -1.70 7.90 0.20
N GLN A 102 -2.46 9.00 0.22
CA GLN A 102 -1.92 10.36 0.40
C GLN A 102 -1.21 10.49 1.75
N TRP A 103 -1.85 10.00 2.83
CA TRP A 103 -1.25 9.98 4.17
C TRP A 103 0.02 9.13 4.23
N ILE A 104 0.14 8.06 3.44
CA ILE A 104 1.34 7.21 3.44
C ILE A 104 2.43 7.76 2.52
N PHE A 105 2.12 8.03 1.25
CA PHE A 105 3.12 8.27 0.22
C PHE A 105 3.38 9.75 -0.01
N GLU A 106 2.35 10.59 -0.12
CA GLU A 106 2.56 12.03 -0.34
C GLU A 106 3.20 12.66 0.89
N ALA A 107 2.73 12.29 2.09
CA ALA A 107 3.35 12.74 3.34
C ALA A 107 4.83 12.36 3.47
N ALA A 108 5.29 11.30 2.78
CA ALA A 108 6.68 10.87 2.78
C ALA A 108 7.51 11.44 1.62
N GLY A 109 6.88 11.67 0.47
CA GLY A 109 7.55 12.16 -0.74
C GLY A 109 7.57 13.68 -0.85
N ASN A 110 6.49 14.36 -0.47
CA ASN A 110 6.31 15.80 -0.58
C ASN A 110 5.32 16.32 0.48
N LEU A 111 5.86 16.69 1.65
CA LEU A 111 5.06 17.16 2.78
C LEU A 111 4.21 18.40 2.44
N ALA A 112 4.74 19.34 1.65
CA ALA A 112 4.02 20.56 1.30
C ALA A 112 2.81 20.29 0.40
N ALA A 113 2.96 19.38 -0.57
CA ALA A 113 1.86 18.94 -1.42
C ALA A 113 0.81 18.16 -0.62
N TYR A 114 1.23 17.32 0.32
CA TYR A 114 0.32 16.64 1.23
C TYR A 114 -0.48 17.62 2.10
N GLU A 115 0.19 18.61 2.71
CA GLU A 115 -0.48 19.66 3.50
C GLU A 115 -1.49 20.43 2.66
N ASN A 116 -1.15 20.77 1.42
CA ASN A 116 -2.10 21.41 0.50
C ASN A 116 -3.29 20.49 0.18
N TRP A 117 -3.03 19.22 -0.15
CA TRP A 117 -4.06 18.24 -0.47
C TRP A 117 -5.04 18.07 0.70
N THR A 118 -4.57 18.01 1.95
CA THR A 118 -5.44 17.88 3.13
C THR A 118 -6.35 19.09 3.35
N LYS A 119 -5.92 20.29 2.93
CA LYS A 119 -6.75 21.51 2.99
C LYS A 119 -7.82 21.49 1.90
N VAL A 120 -7.46 21.11 0.68
CA VAL A 120 -8.37 21.05 -0.47
C VAL A 120 -9.39 19.91 -0.33
N ASN A 121 -8.98 18.77 0.24
CA ASN A 121 -9.79 17.55 0.39
C ASN A 121 -10.14 17.28 1.86
N ALA A 122 -10.50 18.34 2.59
CA ALA A 122 -10.70 18.28 4.03
C ALA A 122 -11.76 17.25 4.45
N ALA A 123 -12.84 17.09 3.68
CA ALA A 123 -13.90 16.13 3.99
C ALA A 123 -13.36 14.68 3.97
N GLN A 124 -12.70 14.29 2.88
CA GLN A 124 -12.12 12.97 2.69
C GLN A 124 -11.03 12.70 3.73
N TYR A 125 -10.18 13.70 3.99
CA TYR A 125 -9.13 13.59 5.00
C TYR A 125 -9.68 13.41 6.42
N ASN A 126 -10.72 14.16 6.78
CA ASN A 126 -11.35 14.07 8.10
C ASN A 126 -12.05 12.72 8.31
N GLU A 127 -12.73 12.21 7.29
CA GLU A 127 -13.37 10.90 7.31
C GLU A 127 -12.33 9.79 7.54
N PHE A 128 -11.25 9.78 6.76
CA PHE A 128 -10.14 8.86 6.93
C PHE A 128 -9.51 8.96 8.34
N THR A 129 -9.27 10.18 8.82
CA THR A 129 -8.67 10.40 10.15
C THR A 129 -9.57 9.87 11.27
N LYS A 130 -10.89 10.07 11.17
CA LYS A 130 -11.87 9.53 12.12
C LYS A 130 -11.84 8.00 12.09
N PHE A 131 -11.88 7.42 10.91
CA PHE A 131 -11.83 5.97 10.72
C PHE A 131 -10.54 5.37 11.32
N GLN A 132 -9.39 5.94 10.99
CA GLN A 132 -8.08 5.48 11.47
C GLN A 132 -7.97 5.54 13.00
N LYS A 133 -8.53 6.55 13.65
CA LYS A 133 -8.57 6.66 15.12
C LYS A 133 -9.50 5.64 15.77
N SER A 134 -10.58 5.25 15.08
CA SER A 134 -11.60 4.35 15.60
C SER A 134 -11.25 2.86 15.52
N LYS A 135 -10.32 2.47 14.62
CA LYS A 135 -10.04 1.06 14.33
C LYS A 135 -8.66 0.64 14.80
N LEU A 136 -8.63 -0.38 15.67
CA LEU A 136 -7.42 -1.14 15.98
C LEU A 136 -7.15 -2.15 14.86
N PHE A 137 -6.13 -1.89 14.05
CA PHE A 137 -5.67 -2.86 13.05
C PHE A 137 -4.94 -4.01 13.77
N LYS A 138 -5.46 -5.24 13.61
CA LYS A 138 -4.85 -6.47 14.13
C LYS A 138 -4.86 -7.53 13.03
N VAL A 139 -3.73 -8.23 12.88
CA VAL A 139 -3.58 -9.34 11.92
C VAL A 139 -4.06 -10.64 12.59
N PRO A 140 -5.00 -11.37 11.99
CA PRO A 140 -5.44 -12.68 12.49
C PRO A 140 -4.31 -13.72 12.46
N GLN A 141 -4.42 -14.73 13.32
CA GLN A 141 -3.50 -15.88 13.32
C GLN A 141 -3.54 -16.61 11.97
N GLY A 142 -2.39 -17.08 11.48
CA GLY A 142 -2.28 -17.83 10.23
C GLY A 142 -2.16 -16.98 8.95
N GLN A 143 -2.27 -15.65 9.04
CA GLN A 143 -2.05 -14.74 7.90
C GLN A 143 -0.64 -14.14 7.87
N TYR A 144 0.33 -14.84 8.47
CA TYR A 144 1.75 -14.51 8.42
C TYR A 144 2.46 -15.47 7.46
N TYR A 145 2.83 -14.97 6.28
CA TYR A 145 3.39 -15.79 5.19
C TYR A 145 4.92 -15.86 5.15
N GLN A 146 5.60 -15.27 6.15
CA GLN A 146 7.03 -15.51 6.33
C GLN A 146 7.21 -16.87 7.01
N LYS A 147 7.79 -17.84 6.29
CA LYS A 147 8.39 -19.00 6.94
C LYS A 147 9.69 -18.52 7.60
N VAL A 148 9.72 -18.52 8.93
CA VAL A 148 10.98 -18.58 9.66
C VAL A 148 11.48 -20.01 9.43
N ASN A 149 12.46 -20.16 8.55
CA ASN A 149 13.35 -21.32 8.60
C ASN A 149 14.56 -20.91 9.41
#